data_AF-A0A1W9L1L9-F1
#
_entry.id   AF-A0A1W9L1L9-F1
#
_cell.length_a   1.000
_cell.length_b   1.000
_cell.length_c   1.000
_cell.angle_alpha   90.00
_cell.angle_beta   90.00
_cell.angle_gamma   90.00
#
_symmetry.space_group_name_H-M   'P 1'
#
loop_
_entity.id
_entity.type
_entity.pdbx_description
1 polymer ?
#
loop_
_entity_poly.entity_id
_entity_poly.type
_entity_poly.pdbx_seq_one_letter_code
_entity_poly.pdbx_strand_id
1 'polypeptide(L)'
;MRSNLALRSRHSRVRILLHNPEKVSRRGHLVMYLSRRLGHFIQIRALAEHHKSIQETFMIADGIGIMHHPYADSLLSTVNFKDRPTA
;
A
#
# COMPACT_ATOMS: atom_id res chain seq x y z
N MET A 1 -5.18 -13.63 -14.61
CA MET A 1 -4.33 -12.74 -13.79
C MET A 1 -4.07 -13.41 -12.44
N ARG A 2 -2.91 -14.06 -12.27
CA ARG A 2 -2.62 -14.92 -11.11
C ARG A 2 -1.97 -14.09 -9.99
N SER A 3 -2.67 -13.96 -8.87
CA SER A 3 -2.26 -13.26 -7.64
C SER A 3 -1.12 -13.98 -6.91
N ASN A 4 0.03 -14.16 -7.56
CA ASN A 4 1.12 -14.99 -7.06
C ASN A 4 1.98 -14.34 -5.96
N LEU A 5 1.85 -13.03 -5.77
CA LEU A 5 2.67 -12.30 -4.79
C LEU A 5 2.22 -12.57 -3.35
N ALA A 6 0.91 -12.57 -3.09
CA ALA A 6 0.35 -12.82 -1.76
C ALA A 6 0.32 -14.31 -1.36
N LEU A 7 0.43 -15.23 -2.32
CA LEU A 7 0.30 -16.67 -2.10
C LEU A 7 1.64 -17.40 -1.87
N ARG A 8 2.78 -16.73 -2.08
CA ARG A 8 4.12 -17.36 -1.98
C ARG A 8 4.61 -17.59 -0.55
N SER A 9 3.99 -16.96 0.45
CA SER A 9 4.35 -17.18 1.86
C SER A 9 3.11 -17.03 2.73
N ARG A 10 2.87 -18.01 3.60
CA ARG A 10 1.83 -17.96 4.65
C ARG A 10 1.99 -16.77 5.61
N HIS A 11 3.16 -16.11 5.59
CA HIS A 11 3.47 -14.93 6.40
C HIS A 11 3.39 -13.60 5.63
N SER A 12 3.07 -13.63 4.33
CA SER A 12 3.02 -12.42 3.49
C SER A 12 1.83 -11.55 3.91
N ARG A 13 2.08 -10.42 4.57
CA ARG A 13 1.01 -9.56 5.09
C ARG A 13 1.01 -8.21 4.40
N VAL A 14 0.00 -7.98 3.58
CA VAL A 14 -0.26 -6.71 2.91
C VAL A 14 -1.15 -5.84 3.80
N ARG A 15 -0.70 -4.63 4.09
CA ARG A 15 -1.48 -3.62 4.80
C ARG A 15 -1.63 -2.42 3.87
N ILE A 16 -2.87 -2.07 3.58
CA ILE A 16 -3.23 -0.96 2.70
C ILE A 16 -3.88 0.11 3.58
N LEU A 17 -3.29 1.30 3.57
CA LEU A 17 -3.79 2.44 4.30
C LEU A 17 -4.46 3.41 3.33
N LEU A 18 -5.69 3.83 3.63
CA LEU A 18 -6.51 4.66 2.75
C LEU A 18 -6.92 5.97 3.44
N HIS A 19 -6.85 7.08 2.70
CA HIS A 19 -7.39 8.37 3.12
C HIS A 19 -8.90 8.35 3.26
N ASN A 20 -9.59 7.73 2.32
CA ASN A 20 -11.04 7.70 2.28
C ASN A 20 -11.55 6.31 1.86
N PRO A 21 -11.67 5.36 2.81
CA PRO A 21 -12.12 4.01 2.52
C PRO A 21 -13.55 3.97 1.97
N GLU A 22 -14.41 4.94 2.33
CA GLU A 22 -15.79 5.04 1.84
C GLU A 22 -15.84 5.24 0.33
N LYS A 23 -14.99 6.14 -0.21
CA LYS A 23 -14.88 6.36 -1.66
C LYS A 23 -14.44 5.10 -2.41
N VAL A 24 -13.53 4.32 -1.80
CA VAL A 24 -12.98 3.10 -2.38
C VAL A 24 -14.01 1.96 -2.34
N SER A 25 -14.79 1.86 -1.26
CA SER A 25 -15.85 0.84 -1.13
C SER A 25 -16.96 1.02 -2.19
N ARG A 26 -17.38 2.27 -2.43
CA ARG A 26 -18.49 2.58 -3.36
C ARG A 26 -18.20 2.31 -4.83
N ARG A 27 -16.93 2.30 -5.22
CA ARG A 27 -16.50 2.12 -6.62
C ARG A 27 -16.25 0.66 -7.01
N GLY A 28 -16.38 -0.29 -6.08
CA GLY A 28 -16.22 -1.72 -6.39
C GLY A 28 -14.80 -2.11 -6.84
N HIS A 29 -13.76 -1.48 -6.27
CA HIS A 29 -12.39 -1.75 -6.69
C HIS A 29 -11.96 -3.20 -6.46
N LEU A 30 -11.17 -3.75 -7.40
CA LEU A 30 -10.64 -5.12 -7.34
C LEU A 30 -9.90 -5.43 -6.03
N VAL A 31 -9.22 -4.44 -5.44
CA VAL A 31 -8.54 -4.58 -4.14
C VAL A 31 -9.52 -4.91 -3.00
N MET A 32 -10.72 -4.34 -3.00
CA MET A 32 -11.74 -4.63 -1.99
C MET A 32 -12.28 -6.06 -2.16
N TYR A 33 -12.41 -6.52 -3.40
CA TYR A 33 -12.78 -7.92 -3.66
C TYR A 33 -11.68 -8.89 -3.19
N LEU A 34 -10.43 -8.57 -3.50
CA LEU A 34 -9.28 -9.38 -3.10
C LEU A 34 -9.10 -9.41 -1.58
N SER A 35 -9.32 -8.28 -0.88
CA SER A 35 -9.23 -8.26 0.58
C SER A 35 -10.28 -9.13 1.24
N ARG A 36 -11.51 -9.18 0.71
CA ARG A 36 -12.55 -10.09 1.21
C ARG A 36 -12.19 -11.56 1.00
N ARG A 37 -11.56 -11.89 -0.13
CA ARG A 37 -11.17 -13.28 -0.45
C ARG A 37 -9.90 -13.74 0.26
N LEU A 38 -9.01 -12.81 0.61
CA LEU A 38 -7.69 -13.08 1.19
C LEU A 38 -7.51 -12.36 2.53
N GLY A 39 -8.58 -12.27 3.34
CA GLY A 39 -8.63 -11.41 4.53
C GLY A 39 -7.53 -11.63 5.59
N HIS A 40 -6.94 -12.82 5.63
CA HIS A 40 -5.76 -13.08 6.48
C HIS A 40 -4.48 -12.42 5.98
N PHE A 41 -4.37 -12.21 4.66
CA PHE A 41 -3.19 -11.66 4.00
C PHE A 41 -3.31 -10.16 3.71
N ILE A 42 -4.53 -9.64 3.48
CA ILE A 42 -4.75 -8.25 3.10
C ILE A 42 -5.62 -7.54 4.15
N GLN A 43 -5.07 -6.49 4.76
CA GLN A 43 -5.80 -5.63 5.68
C GLN A 43 -5.92 -4.23 5.11
N ILE A 44 -7.14 -3.72 5.03
CA ILE A 44 -7.42 -2.34 4.62
C ILE A 44 -7.75 -1.53 5.87
N ARG A 45 -7.10 -0.39 6.04
CA ARG A 45 -7.27 0.49 7.20
C ARG A 45 -7.50 1.93 6.75
N ALA A 46 -8.24 2.69 7.55
CA ALA A 46 -8.35 4.13 7.40
C ALA A 46 -7.15 4.81 8.06
N LEU A 47 -6.70 5.93 7.49
CA LEU A 47 -5.83 6.87 8.19
C LEU A 47 -6.52 7.40 9.44
N ALA A 48 -5.74 7.55 10.51
CA ALA A 48 -6.21 8.27 11.68
C ALA A 48 -6.41 9.74 11.34
N GLU A 49 -7.37 10.41 12.00
CA GLU A 49 -7.76 11.80 11.70
C GLU A 49 -6.56 12.77 11.63
N HIS A 50 -5.63 12.64 12.57
CA HIS A 50 -4.44 13.49 12.67
C HIS A 50 -3.45 13.33 11.50
N HIS A 51 -3.55 12.26 10.71
CA HIS A 51 -2.70 12.01 9.56
C HIS A 51 -3.40 12.26 8.21
N LYS A 52 -4.67 12.67 8.20
CA LYS A 52 -5.42 12.88 6.94
C LYS A 52 -4.89 14.02 6.08
N SER A 53 -4.17 14.98 6.67
CA SER A 53 -3.55 16.11 5.98
C SER A 53 -2.29 15.73 5.19
N ILE A 54 -1.70 14.57 5.46
CA ILE A 54 -0.50 14.09 4.77
C ILE A 54 -0.89 13.53 3.41
N GLN A 55 -0.61 14.25 2.32
CA GLN A 55 -0.98 13.82 0.97
C GLN A 55 0.02 12.84 0.33
N GLU A 56 1.02 12.43 1.10
CA GLU A 56 2.07 11.54 0.64
C GLU A 56 1.57 10.11 0.50
N THR A 57 2.06 9.41 -0.51
CA THR A 57 1.84 7.98 -0.69
C THR A 57 3.16 7.25 -0.56
N PHE A 58 3.18 6.18 0.23
CA PHE A 58 4.36 5.34 0.34
C PHE A 58 4.01 3.87 0.38
N MET A 59 4.99 3.04 0.03
CA MET A 59 4.91 1.59 0.12
C MET A 59 6.21 1.07 0.72
N ILE A 60 6.07 0.17 1.70
CA ILE A 60 7.20 -0.55 2.29
C ILE A 60 7.05 -2.02 1.93
N ALA A 61 8.11 -2.63 1.41
CA ALA A 61 8.15 -4.03 1.00
C ALA A 61 9.21 -4.79 1.80
N ASP A 62 8.78 -5.78 2.59
CA ASP A 62 9.61 -6.75 3.32
C ASP A 62 10.77 -6.15 4.14
N GLY A 63 10.66 -4.89 4.55
CA GLY A 63 11.71 -4.16 5.28
C GLY A 63 12.97 -3.85 4.44
N ILE A 64 12.93 -4.10 3.12
CA ILE A 64 14.05 -3.93 2.21
C ILE A 64 13.77 -2.92 1.10
N GLY A 65 12.51 -2.60 0.84
CA GLY A 65 12.11 -1.68 -0.20
C GLY A 65 11.23 -0.55 0.32
N ILE A 66 11.47 0.66 -0.18
CA ILE A 66 10.57 1.80 -0.02
C ILE A 66 10.29 2.45 -1.36
N MET A 67 9.02 2.74 -1.62
CA MET A 67 8.59 3.68 -2.64
C MET A 67 7.92 4.84 -1.93
N HIS A 68 8.34 6.06 -2.24
CA HIS A 68 7.77 7.28 -1.68
C HIS A 68 7.40 8.24 -2.80
N HIS A 69 6.17 8.73 -2.72
CA HIS A 69 5.55 9.65 -3.65
C HIS A 69 5.02 10.84 -2.83
N PRO A 70 5.74 11.96 -2.80
CA PRO A 70 5.48 13.04 -1.85
C PRO A 70 4.23 13.87 -2.18
N TYR A 71 3.82 13.94 -3.45
CA TYR A 71 2.64 14.71 -3.85
C TYR A 71 1.91 14.01 -4.98
N ALA A 72 0.57 13.99 -4.93
CA ALA A 72 -0.28 13.33 -5.91
C ALA A 72 -0.05 13.78 -7.38
N ASP A 73 0.44 15.01 -7.57
CA ASP A 73 0.70 15.61 -8.89
C ASP A 73 2.19 15.67 -9.24
N SER A 74 3.07 15.09 -8.42
CA SER A 74 4.52 15.13 -8.64
C SER A 74 4.97 13.98 -9.54
N LEU A 75 5.75 14.27 -10.58
CA LEU A 75 6.49 13.23 -11.33
C LEU A 75 7.67 12.65 -10.54
N LEU A 76 8.09 13.31 -9.46
CA LEU A 76 9.19 12.86 -8.62
C LEU A 76 8.68 11.82 -7.62
N SER A 77 9.09 10.57 -7.82
CA SER A 77 8.91 9.46 -6.90
C SER A 77 10.26 8.83 -6.61
N THR A 78 10.55 8.54 -5.35
CA THR A 78 11.78 7.83 -4.96
C THR A 78 11.46 6.37 -4.77
N VAL A 79 12.31 5.50 -5.32
CA VAL A 79 12.23 4.05 -5.11
C VAL A 79 13.60 3.56 -4.70
N ASN A 80 13.68 2.86 -3.57
CA ASN A 80 14.90 2.24 -3.08
C ASN A 80 14.60 0.77 -2.75
N PHE A 81 15.41 -0.15 -3.28
CA PHE A 81 15.28 -1.60 -3.07
C PHE A 81 16.51 -2.18 -2.35
N LYS A 82 16.93 -1.52 -1.26
CA LYS A 82 18.09 -1.89 -0.43
C LYS A 82 19.42 -1.36 -0.96
N ASP A 83 19.38 -0.29 -1.73
CA ASP A 83 20.59 0.46 -2.08
C ASP A 83 21.12 1.15 -0.83
N ARG A 84 22.41 0.93 -0.56
CA ARG A 84 23.15 1.71 0.44
C ARG A 84 23.05 3.18 0.00
N PRO A 85 22.64 4.13 0.86
CA PRO A 85 22.77 5.53 0.52
C PRO A 85 24.25 5.81 0.25
N THR A 86 24.60 6.07 -1.00
CA THR A 86 25.94 6.52 -1.36
C THR A 86 26.04 7.95 -0.83
N ALA A 87 26.81 8.11 0.25
CA ALA A 87 27.21 9.40 0.81
C ALA A 87 28.12 10.16 -0.17
#